data_AF-A0A6N2TLM2-F1
#
_entry.id   AF-A0A6N2TLM2-F1
#
_cell.length_a   1.000
_cell.length_b   1.000
_cell.length_c   1.000
_cell.angle_alpha   90.00
_cell.angle_beta   90.00
_cell.angle_gamma   90.00
#
_symmetry.space_group_name_H-M   'P 1'
#
loop_
_entity.id
_entity.type
_entity.pdbx_description
1 polymer ?
#
loop_
_entity_poly.entity_id
_entity_poly.type
_entity_poly.pdbx_seq_one_letter_code
_entity_poly.pdbx_strand_id
1 'polypeptide(L)' 'MEKYYRMVIDLYKEALLINRVNPDRVLDAQREISNAITTAIITNEPTSELELLKSDIENLKSHISQ' A
#
# COMPACT_ATOMS: atom_id res chain seq x y z
N MET A 1 -3.71 -12.05 -0.89
CA MET A 1 -4.43 -10.77 -1.05
C MET A 1 -4.94 -10.16 0.25
N GLU A 2 -5.71 -10.86 1.10
CA GLU A 2 -6.27 -10.31 2.35
C GLU A 2 -5.28 -9.53 3.24
N LYS A 3 -4.05 -10.04 3.40
CA LYS A 3 -2.96 -9.36 4.11
C LYS A 3 -2.70 -7.95 3.55
N TYR A 4 -2.60 -7.83 2.23
CA TYR A 4 -2.29 -6.56 1.55
C TYR A 4 -3.46 -5.57 1.67
N TYR A 5 -4.70 -6.07 1.58
CA TYR A 5 -5.88 -5.24 1.83
C TYR A 5 -5.91 -4.69 3.26
N ARG A 6 -5.69 -5.53 4.28
CA ARG A 6 -5.64 -5.09 5.67
C ARG A 6 -4.55 -4.05 5.91
N MET A 7 -3.37 -4.28 5.35
CA MET A 7 -2.24 -3.35 5.47
C MET A 7 -2.58 -1.96 4.93
N VAL A 8 -3.16 -1.87 3.74
CA VAL A 8 -3.57 -0.57 3.16
C VAL A 8 -4.71 0.06 3.95
N ILE A 9 -5.72 -0.71 4.34
CA ILE A 9 -6.84 -0.23 5.16
C ILE A 9 -6.36 0.36 6.48
N ASP A 10 -5.40 -0.27 7.16
CA ASP A 10 -4.90 0.21 8.44
C ASP A 10 -4.11 1.52 8.30
N LEU A 11 -3.38 1.72 7.19
CA LEU A 11 -2.77 3.00 6.87
C LEU A 11 -3.80 4.12 6.65
N TYR A 12 -4.90 3.83 5.94
CA TYR A 12 -5.98 4.80 5.76
C TYR A 12 -6.70 5.12 7.08
N LYS A 13 -6.90 4.13 7.96
CA LYS A 13 -7.47 4.38 9.29
C LYS A 13 -6.58 5.32 10.10
N GLU A 14 -5.26 5.12 10.08
CA GLU A 14 -4.32 6.02 10.76
C GLU A 14 -4.40 7.44 10.20
N ALA A 15 -4.45 7.57 8.87
CA ALA A 15 -4.61 8.86 8.21
C ALA A 15 -5.87 9.58 8.66
N LEU A 16 -7.01 8.88 8.69
CA LEU A 16 -8.31 9.46 9.01
C LEU A 16 -8.49 9.75 10.51
N LEU A 17 -7.96 8.90 11.39
CA LEU A 17 -8.20 9.01 12.83
C LEU A 17 -7.24 9.98 13.53
N ILE A 18 -5.99 10.04 13.08
CA ILE A 18 -4.93 10.80 13.76
C ILE A 18 -4.48 12.01 12.92
N ASN A 19 -5.03 12.16 11.70
CA ASN A 19 -4.60 13.14 10.70
C ASN A 19 -3.08 13.13 10.45
N ARG A 20 -2.46 11.97 10.71
CA ARG A 20 -1.04 11.71 10.57
C ARG A 20 -0.87 10.24 10.26
N VAL A 21 -0.12 9.94 9.21
CA VAL A 21 0.35 8.58 8.94
C VAL A 21 1.84 8.57 9.18
N ASN A 22 2.33 7.50 9.83
CA ASN A 22 3.75 7.30 9.98
C ASN A 22 4.40 7.09 8.60
N PRO A 23 5.29 7.98 8.12
CA PRO A 23 5.91 7.87 6.80
C PRO A 23 6.67 6.55 6.60
N ASP A 24 7.30 6.02 7.66
CA ASP A 24 8.05 4.77 7.61
C ASP A 24 7.13 3.58 7.28
N ARG A 25 5.93 3.56 7.88
CA ARG A 25 4.94 2.51 7.61
C ARG A 25 4.39 2.57 6.19
N VAL A 26 4.29 3.76 5.63
CA VAL A 26 3.89 3.94 4.23
C VAL A 26 4.98 3.42 3.28
N LEU A 27 6.25 3.70 3.58
CA LEU A 27 7.38 3.18 2.82
C LEU A 27 7.49 1.65 2.91
N ASP A 28 7.27 1.08 4.10
CA ASP A 28 7.28 -0.38 4.29
C ASP A 28 6.15 -1.06 3.53
N ALA A 29 4.92 -0.52 3.59
CA ALA A 29 3.80 -1.04 2.81
C ALA A 29 4.06 -0.93 1.29
N GLN A 30 4.65 0.18 0.83
CA GLN A 30 5.03 0.35 -0.58
C GLN A 30 6.05 -0.71 -1.02
N ARG A 31 7.06 -0.99 -0.19
CA ARG A 31 8.06 -2.05 -0.45
C ARG A 31 7.40 -3.43 -0.51
N GLU A 32 6.54 -3.74 0.45
CA GLU A 32 5.84 -5.02 0.55
C GLU A 32 4.97 -5.27 -0.69
N ILE A 33 4.17 -4.29 -1.13
CA ILE A 33 3.35 -4.40 -2.34
C ILE A 33 4.22 -4.54 -3.60
N SER A 34 5.32 -3.79 -3.70
CA SER A 34 6.24 -3.88 -4.85
C SER A 34 6.90 -5.25 -4.96
N ASN A 35 7.27 -5.85 -3.83
CA ASN A 35 7.79 -7.22 -3.76
C ASN A 35 6.72 -8.25 -4.15
N ALA A 36 5.48 -8.05 -3.70
CA ALA A 36 4.36 -8.90 -4.07
C ALA A 36 4.06 -8.87 -5.57
N ILE A 37 4.08 -7.68 -6.19
CA ILE A 37 3.94 -7.51 -7.65
C ILE A 37 5.06 -8.25 -8.36
N THR A 38 6.31 -8.06 -7.94
CA THR A 38 7.47 -8.74 -8.53
C THR A 38 7.32 -10.26 -8.47
N THR A 39 6.85 -10.78 -7.33
CA THR A 39 6.61 -12.22 -7.13
C THR A 39 5.49 -12.71 -8.05
N ALA A 40 4.38 -11.98 -8.14
CA ALA A 40 3.26 -12.31 -9.02
C ALA A 40 3.68 -12.32 -10.49
N ILE A 41 4.51 -11.37 -10.92
CA ILE A 41 5.08 -11.35 -12.28
C ILE A 41 5.94 -12.59 -12.53
N ILE A 42 6.85 -12.94 -11.61
CA ILE A 42 7.73 -14.11 -11.75
C ILE A 42 6.92 -15.42 -11.80
N THR A 43 5.84 -15.50 -11.03
CA THR A 43 4.98 -16.69 -10.94
C THR A 43 3.84 -16.70 -11.97
N ASN A 44 3.77 -15.68 -12.83
CA ASN A 44 2.73 -15.49 -13.83
C ASN A 44 1.31 -15.44 -13.23
N GLU A 45 1.20 -14.85 -12.05
CA GLU A 45 -0.06 -14.53 -11.37
C GLU A 45 -0.56 -13.12 -11.71
N PRO A 46 -1.88 -12.86 -11.63
CA PRO A 46 -2.44 -11.53 -11.88
C PRO A 46 -1.93 -10.46 -10.91
N THR A 47 -1.57 -9.28 -11.43
CA THR A 47 -1.07 -8.16 -10.63
C THR A 47 -2.09 -7.04 -10.43
N SER A 48 -3.25 -7.07 -11.12
CA SER A 48 -4.19 -5.95 -11.18
C SER A 48 -4.63 -5.44 -9.81
N GLU A 49 -4.94 -6.35 -8.87
CA GLU A 49 -5.32 -5.96 -7.50
C GLU A 49 -4.16 -5.34 -6.72
N LEU A 50 -2.94 -5.84 -6.93
CA LEU A 50 -1.75 -5.31 -6.26
C LEU A 50 -1.37 -3.92 -6.79
N GLU A 51 -1.56 -3.68 -8.10
CA GLU A 51 -1.34 -2.37 -8.72
C GLU A 51 -2.35 -1.33 -8.21
N LEU A 52 -3.61 -1.73 -7.98
CA LEU A 52 -4.60 -0.85 -7.32
C LEU A 52 -4.14 -0.48 -5.91
N LEU A 53 -3.69 -1.45 -5.11
CA LEU A 53 -3.18 -1.18 -3.76
C LEU A 53 -1.93 -0.30 -3.75
N LYS A 54 -1.06 -0.44 -4.76
CA LYS A 54 0.09 0.45 -4.94
C LYS A 54 -0.36 1.89 -5.19
N SER A 55 -1.34 2.09 -6.06
CA SER A 55 -1.92 3.41 -6.33
C SER A 55 -2.59 4.02 -5.09
N ASP A 56 -3.30 3.22 -4.30
CA ASP A 56 -3.90 3.67 -3.04
C ASP A 56 -2.84 4.17 -2.04
N ILE A 57 -1.73 3.44 -1.89
CA ILE A 57 -0.61 3.89 -1.04
C ILE A 57 0.00 5.20 -1.57
N GLU A 58 0.14 5.35 -2.89
CA GLU A 58 0.67 6.58 -3.51
C GLU A 58 -0.26 7.78 -3.28
N ASN A 59 -1.58 7.57 -3.35
CA ASN A 59 -2.58 8.59 -3.02
C ASN A 59 -2.51 9.00 -1.54
N LEU A 60 -2.24 8.05 -0.64
CA LEU A 60 -2.03 8.36 0.77
C LEU A 60 -0.79 9.26 0.96
N LYS A 61 0.32 8.95 0.28
CA LYS A 61 1.55 9.76 0.35
C LYS A 61 1.35 11.19 -0.11
N SER A 62 0.60 11.39 -1.20
CA SER A 62 0.31 12.73 -1.71
C SER A 62 -0.52 13.55 -0.72
N HIS A 63 -1.45 12.92 0.02
CA HIS A 63 -2.25 13.57 1.05
C HIS A 63 -1.45 13.99 2.30
N ILE A 64 -0.41 13.21 2.67
CA ILE A 64 0.43 13.50 3.84
C ILE A 64 1.51 14.56 3.52
N SER A 65 1.90 14.69 2.25
CA SER A 65 2.99 15.59 1.83
C SER A 65 2.52 17.02 1.52
N GLN A 66 1.23 17.31 1.64
CA GLN A 66 0.62 18.64 1.50
C GLN A 66 0.53 19.35 2.86
#